data_AF-A0A9D5GQ51-F1
#
_entry.id   AF-A0A9D5GQ51-F1
#
_cell.length_a   1.000
_cell.length_b   1.000
_cell.length_c   1.000
_cell.angle_alpha   90.00
_cell.angle_beta   90.00
_cell.angle_gamma   90.00
#
_symmetry.space_group_name_H-M   'P 1'
#
loop_
_entity.id
_entity.type
_entity.pdbx_description
1 polymer ?
#
loop_
_entity_poly.entity_id
_entity_poly.type
_entity_poly.pdbx_seq_one_letter_code
_entity_poly.pdbx_strand_id
1 'polypeptide(L)'
;MELEYNTQRTALKLREYGRNVQNLIAHLRTIKDKEERGKKAATLVELMKLINPDLNKDSTENEQKIWDDLHIISNFELDLEGPFPKPDKEVLKKKPERMKYYSNEIKYKHYGRGLELLIEQVTAIKDPKEKEGAVVAIGRLMKGFYQAWNKDTIEDEQVLKNIKKLSNNQLDINIETVKELRLFDSERKSGGGGRRSGNNKGRNNKGGGRNNQGVRNRRRN
;
A
#
# COMPACT_ATOMS: atom_id res chain seq x y z
N MET A 1 -33.36 28.70 -29.15
CA MET A 1 -32.40 27.68 -28.69
C MET A 1 -32.54 27.61 -27.18
N GLU A 2 -33.17 26.57 -26.65
CA GLU A 2 -33.33 26.42 -25.19
C GLU A 2 -31.95 26.17 -24.55
N LEU A 3 -31.62 26.94 -23.51
CA LEU A 3 -30.39 26.76 -22.74
C LEU A 3 -30.53 25.51 -21.87
N GLU A 4 -29.95 24.39 -22.31
CA GLU A 4 -29.89 23.18 -21.49
C GLU A 4 -28.86 23.35 -20.36
N TYR A 5 -29.35 23.32 -19.12
CA TYR A 5 -28.50 23.36 -17.93
C TYR A 5 -28.05 21.95 -17.51
N ASN A 6 -26.81 21.84 -17.03
CA ASN A 6 -26.24 20.57 -16.56
C ASN A 6 -27.02 19.92 -15.40
N THR A 7 -27.77 20.70 -14.62
CA THR A 7 -28.62 20.22 -13.53
C THR A 7 -29.90 19.53 -13.99
N GLN A 8 -30.34 19.77 -15.23
CA GLN A 8 -31.53 19.15 -15.83
C GLN A 8 -31.17 17.89 -16.64
N ARG A 9 -29.88 17.66 -16.91
CA ARG A 9 -29.37 16.54 -17.69
C ARG A 9 -29.22 15.29 -16.81
N THR A 10 -29.31 14.12 -17.43
CA THR A 10 -29.08 12.84 -16.73
C THR A 10 -27.70 12.81 -16.06
N ALA A 11 -27.57 12.16 -14.90
CA ALA A 11 -26.28 12.08 -14.23
C ALA A 11 -25.23 11.34 -15.07
N LEU A 12 -23.98 11.81 -15.01
CA LEU A 12 -22.82 11.08 -15.54
C LEU A 12 -22.53 9.88 -14.63
N LYS A 13 -22.55 8.67 -15.18
CA LYS A 13 -22.25 7.45 -14.41
C LYS A 13 -20.75 7.28 -14.17
N LEU A 14 -19.97 7.44 -15.23
CA LEU A 14 -18.51 7.44 -15.21
C LEU A 14 -18.05 8.81 -15.71
N ARG A 15 -17.36 9.56 -14.85
CA ARG A 15 -16.93 10.94 -15.13
C ARG A 15 -15.74 10.97 -16.09
N GLU A 16 -15.01 9.87 -16.17
CA GLU A 16 -13.79 9.64 -16.95
C GLU A 16 -14.02 9.79 -18.45
N TYR A 17 -15.19 9.37 -18.94
CA TYR A 17 -15.54 9.41 -20.37
C TYR A 17 -16.33 10.66 -20.79
N GLY A 18 -16.83 11.42 -19.81
CA GLY A 18 -17.60 12.63 -20.06
C GLY A 18 -18.95 12.41 -20.74
N ARG A 19 -19.58 13.51 -21.17
CA ARG A 19 -20.97 13.52 -21.66
C ARG A 19 -21.13 12.98 -23.08
N ASN A 20 -20.15 13.24 -23.94
CA ASN A 20 -20.22 12.85 -25.35
C ASN A 20 -20.29 11.33 -25.49
N VAL A 21 -19.47 10.59 -24.74
CA VAL A 21 -19.50 9.13 -24.73
C VAL A 21 -20.85 8.60 -24.22
N GLN A 22 -21.41 9.20 -23.16
CA GLN A 22 -22.73 8.80 -22.67
C GLN A 22 -23.85 9.03 -23.70
N ASN A 23 -23.80 10.13 -24.45
CA ASN A 23 -24.76 10.40 -25.52
C ASN A 23 -24.60 9.41 -26.69
N LEU A 24 -23.38 9.05 -27.06
CA LEU A 24 -23.12 8.03 -28.08
C LEU A 24 -23.66 6.65 -27.65
N ILE A 25 -23.50 6.28 -26.38
CA ILE A 25 -24.06 5.05 -25.82
C ILE A 25 -25.60 5.09 -25.82
N ALA A 26 -26.18 6.24 -25.47
CA ALA A 26 -27.64 6.42 -25.55
C ALA A 26 -28.14 6.24 -26.99
N HIS A 27 -27.39 6.71 -27.98
CA HIS A 27 -27.68 6.49 -29.39
C HIS A 27 -27.48 5.02 -29.82
N LEU A 28 -26.49 4.30 -29.29
CA LEU A 28 -26.36 2.85 -29.56
C LEU A 28 -27.61 2.06 -29.16
N ARG A 29 -28.32 2.52 -28.12
CA ARG A 29 -29.59 1.91 -27.68
C ARG A 29 -30.73 2.09 -28.69
N THR A 30 -30.73 3.15 -29.50
CA THR A 30 -31.82 3.41 -30.46
C THR A 30 -31.69 2.57 -31.74
N ILE A 31 -30.53 1.97 -32.00
CA ILE A 31 -30.26 1.16 -33.19
C ILE A 31 -30.89 -0.22 -33.02
N LYS A 32 -31.76 -0.63 -33.95
CA LYS A 32 -32.48 -1.92 -33.88
C LYS A 32 -31.63 -3.11 -34.34
N ASP A 33 -30.80 -2.91 -35.37
CA ASP A 33 -29.95 -3.97 -35.92
C ASP A 33 -28.80 -4.32 -34.97
N LYS A 34 -28.61 -5.61 -34.71
CA LYS A 34 -27.56 -6.12 -33.82
C LYS A 34 -26.18 -5.99 -34.42
N GLU A 35 -26.03 -6.24 -35.73
CA GLU A 35 -24.72 -6.16 -36.39
C GLU A 35 -24.22 -4.72 -36.48
N GLU A 36 -25.09 -3.79 -36.92
CA GLU A 36 -24.76 -2.38 -36.96
C GLU A 36 -24.46 -1.81 -35.56
N ARG A 37 -25.20 -2.25 -34.55
CA ARG A 37 -24.95 -1.86 -33.15
C ARG A 37 -23.60 -2.39 -32.66
N GLY A 38 -23.23 -3.63 -32.99
CA GLY A 38 -21.94 -4.22 -32.66
C GLY A 38 -20.77 -3.45 -33.29
N LYS A 39 -20.86 -3.15 -34.59
CA LYS A 39 -19.84 -2.36 -35.31
C LYS A 39 -19.64 -0.97 -34.69
N LYS A 40 -20.73 -0.27 -34.37
CA LYS A 40 -20.65 1.05 -33.73
C LYS A 40 -20.21 1.00 -32.26
N ALA A 41 -20.48 -0.09 -31.56
CA ALA A 41 -19.95 -0.31 -30.22
C ALA A 41 -18.43 -0.52 -30.25
N ALA A 42 -17.91 -1.27 -31.23
CA ALA A 42 -16.47 -1.46 -31.40
C ALA A 42 -15.74 -0.13 -31.67
N THR A 43 -16.27 0.72 -32.56
CA THR A 43 -15.69 2.06 -32.80
C THR A 43 -15.78 2.97 -31.57
N LEU A 44 -16.84 2.83 -30.76
CA LEU A 44 -16.94 3.55 -29.50
C LEU A 44 -15.90 3.08 -28.47
N VAL A 45 -15.60 1.77 -28.40
CA VAL A 45 -14.55 1.23 -27.54
C VAL A 45 -13.18 1.79 -27.93
N GLU A 46 -12.90 1.93 -29.23
CA GLU A 46 -11.68 2.59 -29.72
C GLU A 46 -11.61 4.07 -29.30
N LEU A 47 -12.74 4.78 -29.33
CA LEU A 47 -12.80 6.16 -28.83
C LEU A 47 -12.58 6.23 -27.31
N MET A 48 -13.16 5.30 -26.55
CA MET A 48 -12.97 5.20 -25.10
C MET A 48 -11.50 4.95 -24.73
N LYS A 49 -10.81 4.09 -25.50
CA LYS A 49 -9.36 3.89 -25.43
C LYS A 49 -8.64 5.24 -25.59
N LEU A 50 -8.90 5.98 -26.66
CA LEU A 50 -8.23 7.26 -26.91
C LEU A 50 -8.40 8.28 -25.77
N ILE A 51 -9.58 8.34 -25.14
CA ILE A 51 -9.87 9.28 -24.05
C ILE A 51 -9.11 8.93 -22.77
N ASN A 52 -8.85 7.65 -22.50
CA ASN A 52 -8.16 7.20 -21.29
C ASN A 52 -6.81 6.52 -21.62
N PRO A 53 -5.73 7.31 -21.80
CA PRO A 53 -4.42 6.79 -22.18
C PRO A 53 -3.81 5.79 -21.20
N ASP A 54 -4.22 5.83 -19.92
CA ASP A 54 -3.75 4.85 -18.91
C ASP A 54 -4.34 3.45 -19.15
N LEU A 55 -5.52 3.36 -19.77
CA LEU A 55 -6.16 2.11 -20.17
C LEU A 55 -5.70 1.62 -21.55
N ASN A 56 -4.88 2.39 -22.27
CA ASN A 56 -4.33 2.00 -23.58
C ASN A 56 -3.09 1.10 -23.49
N LYS A 57 -2.61 0.79 -22.29
CA LYS A 57 -1.57 -0.23 -22.15
C LYS A 57 -2.18 -1.57 -22.53
N ASP A 58 -1.54 -2.32 -23.42
CA ASP A 58 -1.95 -3.62 -23.98
C ASP A 58 -2.04 -4.73 -22.91
N SER A 59 -2.90 -4.52 -21.92
CA SER A 59 -3.33 -5.52 -20.97
C SER A 59 -4.74 -5.93 -21.36
N THR A 60 -4.94 -7.23 -21.50
CA THR A 60 -6.27 -7.82 -21.70
C THR A 60 -7.26 -7.37 -20.61
N GLU A 61 -6.78 -7.08 -19.40
CA GLU A 61 -7.57 -6.54 -18.29
C GLU A 61 -8.11 -5.13 -18.58
N ASN A 62 -7.34 -4.29 -19.28
CA ASN A 62 -7.77 -2.94 -19.62
C ASN A 62 -8.85 -2.95 -20.70
N GLU A 63 -8.71 -3.84 -21.69
CA GLU A 63 -9.74 -4.00 -22.72
C GLU A 63 -11.05 -4.49 -22.11
N GLN A 64 -10.97 -5.48 -21.21
CA GLN A 64 -12.13 -5.97 -20.47
C GLN A 64 -12.78 -4.83 -19.67
N LYS A 65 -11.99 -4.00 -18.98
CA LYS A 65 -12.50 -2.86 -18.22
C LYS A 65 -13.26 -1.85 -19.09
N ILE A 66 -12.77 -1.55 -20.29
CA ILE A 66 -13.46 -0.60 -21.20
C ILE A 66 -14.79 -1.18 -21.69
N TRP A 67 -14.83 -2.48 -22.00
CA TRP A 67 -16.08 -3.17 -22.30
C TRP A 67 -17.03 -3.17 -21.10
N ASP A 68 -16.52 -3.35 -19.88
CA ASP A 68 -17.32 -3.26 -18.66
C ASP A 68 -17.88 -1.85 -18.46
N ASP A 69 -17.05 -0.81 -18.66
CA ASP A 69 -17.45 0.59 -18.57
C ASP A 69 -18.55 0.95 -19.57
N LEU A 70 -18.51 0.41 -20.79
CA LEU A 70 -19.59 0.54 -21.78
C LEU A 70 -20.91 -0.08 -21.28
N HIS A 71 -20.85 -1.28 -20.69
CA HIS A 71 -22.03 -1.94 -20.12
C HIS A 71 -22.58 -1.18 -18.90
N ILE A 72 -21.71 -0.66 -18.04
CA ILE A 72 -22.09 0.17 -16.89
C ILE A 72 -22.80 1.45 -17.35
N ILE A 73 -22.20 2.18 -18.31
CA ILE A 73 -22.79 3.43 -18.82
C ILE A 73 -24.12 3.17 -19.53
N SER A 74 -24.30 2.01 -20.15
CA SER A 74 -25.56 1.61 -20.80
C SER A 74 -26.61 0.99 -19.87
N ASN A 75 -26.38 0.92 -18.54
CA ASN A 75 -27.27 0.19 -17.62
C ASN A 75 -27.45 -1.30 -18.00
N PHE A 76 -26.48 -1.88 -18.72
CA PHE A 76 -26.50 -3.26 -19.22
C PHE A 76 -27.73 -3.57 -20.10
N GLU A 77 -28.29 -2.55 -20.75
CA GLU A 77 -29.42 -2.72 -21.67
C GLU A 77 -28.95 -3.06 -23.09
N LEU A 78 -27.65 -2.91 -23.36
CA LEU A 78 -27.05 -3.27 -24.64
C LEU A 78 -26.74 -4.76 -24.67
N ASP A 79 -27.41 -5.46 -25.58
CA ASP A 79 -27.06 -6.82 -25.98
C ASP A 79 -25.98 -6.73 -27.07
N LEU A 80 -24.72 -6.87 -26.66
CA LEU A 80 -23.54 -6.88 -27.54
C LEU A 80 -22.85 -8.23 -27.43
N GLU A 81 -22.50 -8.81 -28.56
CA GLU A 81 -21.58 -9.95 -28.64
C GLU A 81 -20.15 -9.42 -28.58
N GLY A 82 -19.68 -9.17 -27.35
CA GLY A 82 -18.31 -8.75 -27.08
C GLY A 82 -17.38 -9.96 -26.87
N PRO A 83 -16.06 -9.77 -26.95
CA PRO A 83 -15.07 -10.82 -26.68
C PRO A 83 -15.01 -11.23 -25.20
N PHE A 84 -15.61 -10.43 -24.30
CA PHE A 84 -15.62 -10.65 -22.86
C PHE A 84 -17.04 -10.87 -22.34
N PRO A 85 -17.22 -11.70 -21.28
CA PRO A 85 -18.54 -11.91 -20.68
C PRO A 85 -19.08 -10.61 -20.05
N LYS A 86 -20.41 -10.46 -20.05
CA LYS A 86 -21.06 -9.27 -19.47
C LYS A 86 -20.79 -9.21 -17.97
N PRO A 87 -20.45 -8.02 -17.42
CA PRO A 87 -20.25 -7.88 -15.98
C PRO A 87 -21.55 -8.12 -15.20
N ASP A 88 -21.45 -8.78 -14.04
CA ASP A 88 -22.59 -9.01 -13.18
C ASP A 88 -23.03 -7.71 -12.47
N LYS A 89 -24.30 -7.34 -12.66
CA LYS A 89 -24.92 -6.15 -12.04
C LYS A 89 -24.83 -6.16 -10.51
N GLU A 90 -24.82 -7.35 -9.93
CA GLU A 90 -24.85 -7.55 -8.48
C GLU A 90 -23.50 -7.24 -7.83
N VAL A 91 -22.41 -7.57 -8.52
CA VAL A 91 -21.04 -7.33 -8.03
C VAL A 91 -20.78 -5.84 -7.86
N LEU A 92 -21.28 -5.01 -8.78
CA LEU A 92 -21.08 -3.56 -8.74
C LEU A 92 -21.87 -2.85 -7.64
N LYS A 93 -23.00 -3.44 -7.21
CA LYS A 93 -23.80 -2.90 -6.10
C LYS A 93 -23.35 -3.41 -4.74
N LYS A 94 -22.50 -4.45 -4.69
CA LYS A 94 -22.01 -5.02 -3.44
C LYS A 94 -21.14 -3.97 -2.75
N LYS A 95 -21.61 -3.50 -1.59
CA LYS A 95 -20.80 -2.61 -0.74
C LYS A 95 -19.54 -3.36 -0.32
N PRO A 96 -18.39 -2.67 -0.20
CA PRO A 96 -17.18 -3.29 0.32
C PRO A 96 -17.47 -3.88 1.70
N GLU A 97 -16.86 -5.02 1.98
CA GLU A 97 -17.02 -5.68 3.28
C GLU A 97 -16.46 -4.79 4.39
N ARG A 98 -17.22 -4.65 5.48
CA ARG A 98 -16.78 -3.83 6.61
C ARG A 98 -15.64 -4.53 7.32
N MET A 99 -14.48 -3.90 7.32
CA MET A 99 -13.35 -4.30 8.15
C MET A 99 -13.75 -4.18 9.62
N LYS A 100 -13.62 -5.27 10.38
CA LYS A 100 -13.80 -5.22 11.84
C LYS A 100 -12.62 -4.43 12.43
N TYR A 101 -12.92 -3.37 13.17
CA TYR A 101 -11.90 -2.68 13.94
C TYR A 101 -11.56 -3.54 15.17
N TYR A 102 -10.30 -3.94 15.29
CA TYR A 102 -9.86 -4.72 16.45
C TYR A 102 -9.64 -3.79 17.64
N SER A 103 -10.56 -3.79 18.60
CA SER A 103 -10.39 -3.13 19.90
C SER A 103 -9.81 -4.14 20.89
N ASN A 104 -8.49 -4.33 20.86
CA ASN A 104 -7.81 -5.16 21.86
C ASN A 104 -7.38 -4.28 23.04
N GLU A 105 -7.76 -4.66 24.26
CA GLU A 105 -7.25 -4.03 25.48
C GLU A 105 -5.79 -4.43 25.69
N ILE A 106 -4.88 -3.47 25.57
CA ILE A 106 -3.44 -3.69 25.76
C ILE A 106 -3.14 -3.58 27.26
N LYS A 107 -2.62 -4.65 27.88
CA LYS A 107 -2.29 -4.65 29.32
C LYS A 107 -1.15 -3.69 29.65
N TYR A 108 -0.09 -3.69 28.82
CA TYR A 108 1.07 -2.80 28.98
C TYR A 108 1.24 -1.90 27.75
N LYS A 109 0.80 -0.65 27.85
CA LYS A 109 0.84 0.33 26.74
C LYS A 109 2.25 0.55 26.16
N HIS A 110 3.29 0.49 27.00
CA HIS A 110 4.68 0.68 26.60
C HIS A 110 5.28 -0.53 25.85
N TYR A 111 4.67 -1.71 25.94
CA TYR A 111 5.06 -2.89 25.16
C TYR A 111 4.20 -3.10 23.91
N GLY A 112 2.97 -2.57 23.91
CA GLY A 112 2.03 -2.69 22.80
C GLY A 112 1.48 -4.13 22.62
N ARG A 113 0.53 -4.29 21.69
CA ARG A 113 -0.11 -5.59 21.39
C ARG A 113 0.85 -6.59 20.74
N GLY A 114 1.84 -6.11 20.00
CA GLY A 114 2.80 -6.98 19.31
C GLY A 114 3.52 -7.93 20.27
N LEU A 115 3.88 -7.45 21.46
CA LEU A 115 4.54 -8.28 22.46
C LEU A 115 3.61 -9.38 23.02
N GLU A 116 2.33 -9.07 23.25
CA GLU A 116 1.34 -10.05 23.71
C GLU A 116 1.16 -11.18 22.69
N LEU A 117 1.08 -10.83 21.40
CA LEU A 117 1.00 -11.82 20.32
C LEU A 117 2.26 -12.68 20.24
N LEU A 118 3.45 -12.09 20.40
CA LEU A 118 4.71 -12.85 20.42
C LEU A 118 4.74 -13.84 21.59
N ILE A 119 4.29 -13.42 22.77
CA ILE A 119 4.21 -14.31 23.95
C ILE A 119 3.22 -15.44 23.70
N GLU A 120 2.03 -15.15 23.14
CA GLU A 120 1.06 -16.19 22.75
C GLU A 120 1.67 -17.19 21.75
N GLN A 121 2.40 -16.73 20.73
CA GLN A 121 3.08 -17.63 19.79
C GLN A 121 4.17 -18.48 20.47
N VAL A 122 4.97 -17.89 21.36
CA VAL A 122 6.02 -18.62 22.09
C VAL A 122 5.42 -19.66 23.04
N THR A 123 4.25 -19.42 23.62
CA THR A 123 3.54 -20.45 24.40
C THR A 123 3.08 -21.65 23.56
N ALA A 124 2.86 -21.46 22.25
CA ALA A 124 2.46 -22.50 21.32
C ALA A 124 3.63 -23.34 20.75
N ILE A 125 4.88 -22.87 20.90
CA ILE A 125 6.08 -23.60 20.46
C ILE A 125 6.28 -24.85 21.34
N LYS A 126 6.46 -26.02 20.70
CA LYS A 126 6.62 -27.31 21.37
C LYS A 126 8.08 -27.65 21.72
N ASP A 127 9.05 -27.14 20.96
CA ASP A 127 10.47 -27.41 21.21
C ASP A 127 10.97 -26.54 22.39
N PRO A 128 11.45 -27.15 23.48
CA PRO A 128 11.96 -26.41 24.64
C PRO A 128 13.15 -25.50 24.29
N LYS A 129 14.04 -25.90 23.37
CA LYS A 129 15.24 -25.08 23.04
C LYS A 129 14.87 -23.82 22.27
N GLU A 130 13.97 -23.95 21.29
CA GLU A 130 13.46 -22.79 20.54
C GLU A 130 12.63 -21.88 21.44
N LYS A 131 11.85 -22.46 22.35
CA LYS A 131 11.06 -21.72 23.34
C LYS A 131 11.94 -20.86 24.24
N GLU A 132 13.04 -21.41 24.77
CA GLU A 132 14.00 -20.66 25.59
C GLU A 132 14.65 -19.51 24.80
N GLY A 133 15.11 -19.77 23.58
CA GLY A 133 15.68 -18.73 22.71
C GLY A 133 14.69 -17.62 22.37
N ALA A 134 13.43 -17.96 22.13
CA ALA A 134 12.38 -17.00 21.83
C ALA A 134 12.04 -16.11 23.04
N VAL A 135 12.02 -16.66 24.26
CA VAL A 135 11.83 -15.86 25.47
C VAL A 135 13.01 -14.90 25.69
N VAL A 136 14.24 -15.33 25.41
CA VAL A 136 15.42 -14.46 25.44
C VAL A 136 15.26 -13.28 24.46
N ALA A 137 14.82 -13.55 23.24
CA ALA A 137 14.54 -12.51 22.25
C ALA A 137 13.43 -11.55 22.69
N ILE A 138 12.35 -12.07 23.32
CA ILE A 138 11.27 -11.26 23.90
C ILE A 138 11.80 -10.36 25.01
N GLY A 139 12.65 -10.86 25.91
CA GLY A 139 13.22 -10.05 26.99
C GLY A 139 14.14 -8.92 26.48
N ARG A 140 14.96 -9.19 25.46
CA ARG A 140 15.74 -8.15 24.73
C ARG A 140 14.82 -7.09 24.15
N LEU A 141 13.74 -7.52 23.48
CA LEU A 141 12.76 -6.63 22.87
C LEU A 141 12.05 -5.77 23.92
N MET A 142 11.69 -6.35 25.07
CA MET A 142 11.09 -5.63 26.19
C MET A 142 12.01 -4.57 26.78
N LYS A 143 13.30 -4.87 26.96
CA LYS A 143 14.28 -3.85 27.39
C LYS A 143 14.38 -2.72 26.37
N GLY A 144 14.40 -3.05 25.07
CA GLY A 144 14.41 -2.06 23.99
C GLY A 144 13.17 -1.16 23.97
N PHE A 145 11.97 -1.74 24.09
CA PHE A 145 10.73 -0.97 24.18
C PHE A 145 10.69 -0.11 25.44
N TYR A 146 11.15 -0.62 26.58
CA TYR A 146 11.20 0.16 27.80
C TYR A 146 12.14 1.36 27.66
N GLN A 147 13.33 1.21 27.04
CA GLN A 147 14.25 2.31 26.76
C GLN A 147 13.70 3.32 25.73
N ALA A 148 12.89 2.87 24.78
CA ALA A 148 12.28 3.74 23.78
C ALA A 148 11.17 4.62 24.38
N TRP A 149 10.41 4.09 25.35
CA TRP A 149 9.27 4.79 25.97
C TRP A 149 9.60 5.47 27.30
N ASN A 150 10.58 4.95 28.05
CA ASN A 150 11.00 5.45 29.36
C ASN A 150 12.49 5.83 29.34
N LYS A 151 12.87 6.85 30.13
CA LYS A 151 14.26 7.31 30.24
C LYS A 151 15.13 6.45 31.16
N ASP A 152 14.52 5.52 31.88
CA ASP A 152 15.19 4.67 32.86
C ASP A 152 15.38 3.24 32.31
N THR A 153 16.38 2.55 32.85
CA THR A 153 16.63 1.14 32.55
C THR A 153 15.74 0.25 33.42
N ILE A 154 15.03 -0.70 32.81
CA ILE A 154 14.31 -1.74 33.53
C ILE A 154 15.26 -2.87 33.96
N GLU A 155 15.11 -3.33 35.20
CA GLU A 155 15.86 -4.48 35.73
C GLU A 155 15.36 -5.80 35.11
N ASP A 156 16.28 -6.75 34.92
CA ASP A 156 16.02 -8.06 34.30
C ASP A 156 14.96 -8.86 35.07
N GLU A 157 14.93 -8.71 36.40
CA GLU A 157 13.91 -9.33 37.25
C GLU A 157 12.51 -8.81 36.95
N GLN A 158 12.38 -7.51 36.69
CA GLN A 158 11.10 -6.89 36.37
C GLN A 158 10.64 -7.30 34.97
N VAL A 159 11.56 -7.45 34.02
CA VAL A 159 11.27 -8.00 32.68
C VAL A 159 10.74 -9.43 32.80
N LEU A 160 11.39 -10.30 33.58
CA LEU A 160 10.92 -11.68 33.80
C LEU A 160 9.55 -11.73 34.47
N LYS A 161 9.32 -10.90 35.50
CA LYS A 161 7.99 -10.77 36.13
C LYS A 161 6.93 -10.36 35.11
N ASN A 162 7.24 -9.44 34.21
CA ASN A 162 6.30 -9.01 33.17
C ASN A 162 6.04 -10.12 32.13
N ILE A 163 7.06 -10.86 31.70
CA ILE A 163 6.91 -12.03 30.81
C ILE A 163 6.04 -13.11 31.46
N LYS A 164 6.29 -13.41 32.73
CA LYS A 164 5.54 -14.40 33.50
C LYS A 164 4.06 -14.00 33.67
N LYS A 165 3.78 -12.72 33.93
CA LYS A 165 2.42 -12.18 33.98
C LYS A 165 1.71 -12.19 32.64
N LEU A 166 2.41 -11.87 31.55
CA LEU A 166 1.83 -11.86 30.20
C LEU A 166 1.60 -13.25 29.63
N SER A 167 2.42 -14.23 30.03
CA SER A 167 2.31 -15.63 29.64
C SER A 167 1.41 -16.47 30.56
N ASN A 168 0.69 -15.87 31.51
CA ASN A 168 -0.11 -16.58 32.50
C ASN A 168 0.68 -17.71 33.22
N ASN A 169 1.92 -17.44 33.62
CA ASN A 169 2.86 -18.38 34.25
C ASN A 169 3.31 -19.57 33.39
N GLN A 170 3.12 -19.55 32.07
CA GLN A 170 3.52 -20.65 31.18
C GLN A 170 4.97 -20.56 30.67
N LEU A 171 5.60 -19.39 30.81
CA LEU A 171 7.00 -19.16 30.46
C LEU A 171 7.77 -18.86 31.74
N ASP A 172 8.67 -19.76 32.11
CA ASP A 172 9.61 -19.56 33.21
C ASP A 172 11.02 -19.84 32.71
N ILE A 173 11.93 -18.90 32.97
CA ILE A 173 13.36 -19.04 32.69
C ILE A 173 14.11 -18.69 33.95
N ASN A 174 15.16 -19.45 34.24
CA ASN A 174 16.01 -19.21 35.40
C ASN A 174 16.60 -17.79 35.35
N ILE A 175 16.29 -17.01 36.38
CA ILE A 175 16.76 -15.62 36.53
C ILE A 175 18.29 -15.55 36.55
N GLU A 176 18.93 -16.57 37.12
CA GLU A 176 20.39 -16.67 37.24
C GLU A 176 21.06 -16.80 35.87
N THR A 177 20.56 -17.66 34.98
CA THR A 177 21.14 -17.83 33.63
C THR A 177 20.97 -16.59 32.77
N VAL A 178 19.85 -15.88 32.94
CA VAL A 178 19.58 -14.60 32.26
C VAL A 178 20.58 -13.51 32.69
N LYS A 179 20.86 -13.41 33.99
CA LYS A 179 21.81 -12.44 34.55
C LYS A 179 23.27 -12.80 34.23
N GLU A 180 23.65 -14.06 34.37
CA GLU A 180 25.01 -14.54 34.12
C GLU A 180 25.41 -14.39 32.64
N LEU A 181 24.52 -14.76 31.73
CA LEU A 181 24.78 -14.70 30.29
C LEU A 181 24.37 -13.36 29.66
N ARG A 182 23.95 -12.37 30.47
CA ARG A 182 23.45 -11.06 30.02
C ARG A 182 22.44 -11.19 28.87
N LEU A 183 21.55 -12.17 28.96
CA LEU A 183 20.73 -12.61 27.82
C LEU A 183 19.80 -11.52 27.31
N PHE A 184 19.38 -10.58 28.16
CA PHE A 184 18.51 -9.48 27.76
C PHE A 184 19.24 -8.23 27.34
N ASP A 185 20.54 -8.11 27.63
CA ASP A 185 21.28 -6.94 27.20
C ASP A 185 21.36 -6.94 25.68
N SER A 186 20.98 -5.80 25.09
CA SER A 186 21.23 -5.56 23.68
C SER A 186 22.71 -5.76 23.45
N GLU A 187 23.09 -6.69 22.57
CA GLU A 187 24.42 -6.74 21.97
C GLU A 187 24.63 -5.44 21.18
N ARG A 188 24.89 -4.34 21.88
CA ARG A 188 25.59 -3.23 21.27
C ARG A 188 26.93 -3.82 20.92
N LYS A 189 27.14 -4.09 19.63
CA LYS A 189 28.45 -4.34 19.04
C LYS A 189 29.45 -3.49 19.80
N SER A 190 30.28 -4.16 20.60
CA SER A 190 31.50 -3.57 21.14
C SER A 190 32.18 -2.80 20.01
N GLY A 191 32.45 -1.53 20.26
CA GLY A 191 33.03 -0.62 19.29
C GLY A 191 34.25 -1.22 18.62
N GLY A 192 34.13 -1.52 17.33
CA GLY A 192 35.24 -1.74 16.41
C GLY A 192 35.30 -0.57 15.44
N GLY A 193 36.16 0.41 15.74
CA GLY A 193 36.42 1.57 14.89
C GLY A 193 36.93 1.17 13.51
N GLY A 194 36.00 1.01 12.55
CA GLY A 194 36.30 0.93 11.13
C GLY A 194 36.26 2.34 10.54
N ARG A 195 37.40 3.03 10.56
CA ARG A 195 37.63 4.24 9.74
C ARG A 195 37.20 3.96 8.31
N ARG A 196 36.05 4.50 7.88
CA ARG A 196 35.75 4.64 6.45
C ARG A 196 36.65 5.75 5.92
N SER A 197 37.89 5.38 5.61
CA SER A 197 38.78 6.15 4.76
C SER A 197 38.14 6.23 3.39
N GLY A 198 37.34 7.28 3.18
CA GLY A 198 36.87 7.68 1.86
C GLY A 198 38.08 8.18 1.08
N ASN A 199 38.71 7.26 0.35
CA ASN A 199 39.83 7.55 -0.54
C ASN A 199 39.32 8.42 -1.69
N ASN A 200 39.35 9.74 -1.47
CA ASN A 200 38.98 10.75 -2.46
C ASN A 200 40.10 10.84 -3.50
N LYS A 201 40.13 9.87 -4.43
CA LYS A 201 41.08 9.86 -5.55
C LYS A 201 40.50 10.74 -6.66
N GLY A 202 40.96 11.99 -6.65
CA GLY A 202 40.66 12.98 -7.67
C GLY A 202 40.91 12.44 -9.08
N ARG A 203 39.85 12.44 -9.89
CA ARG A 203 39.97 12.37 -11.35
C ARG A 203 40.06 13.79 -11.88
N ASN A 204 41.30 14.19 -12.11
CA ASN A 204 41.66 15.21 -13.10
C ASN A 204 40.96 14.85 -14.42
N ASN A 205 40.03 15.69 -14.89
CA ASN A 205 39.65 15.67 -16.30
C ASN A 205 39.91 17.06 -16.90
N LYS A 206 41.07 17.15 -17.55
CA LYS A 206 41.46 18.20 -18.49
C LYS A 206 40.52 18.08 -19.70
N GLY A 207 39.77 19.13 -20.00
CA GLY A 207 38.93 19.21 -21.19
C GLY A 207 38.52 20.65 -21.44
N GLY A 208 39.28 21.33 -22.29
CA GLY A 208 39.14 22.76 -22.59
C GLY A 208 37.91 23.07 -23.44
N GLY A 209 37.52 24.36 -23.45
CA GLY A 209 36.41 24.81 -24.27
C GLY A 209 36.00 26.27 -24.08
N ARG A 210 36.85 27.18 -24.57
CA ARG A 210 36.50 28.48 -25.20
C ARG A 210 35.64 29.52 -24.46
N ASN A 211 36.31 30.64 -24.17
CA ASN A 211 35.93 32.02 -24.50
C ASN A 211 34.48 32.29 -24.90
N ASN A 212 33.83 33.18 -24.14
CA ASN A 212 33.08 34.28 -24.76
C ASN A 212 33.09 35.53 -23.86
N GLN A 213 34.10 36.37 -24.06
CA GLN A 213 34.03 37.79 -23.70
C GLN A 213 33.18 38.48 -24.78
N GLY A 214 32.05 39.05 -24.37
CA GLY A 214 31.15 39.80 -25.24
C GLY A 214 30.41 40.87 -24.44
N VAL A 215 31.16 41.90 -24.03
CA VAL A 215 30.62 43.16 -23.52
C VAL A 215 29.74 43.79 -24.58
N ARG A 216 28.46 44.06 -24.27
CA ARG A 216 27.75 45.25 -24.78
C ARG A 216 26.76 45.79 -23.75
N ASN A 217 27.22 46.86 -23.11
CA ASN A 217 26.47 47.98 -22.55
C ASN A 217 25.03 48.13 -23.09
N ARG A 218 24.07 48.27 -22.16
CA ARG A 218 23.05 49.33 -22.21
C ARG A 218 22.66 49.69 -20.77
N ARG A 219 23.19 50.83 -20.31
CA ARG A 219 22.67 51.59 -19.17
C ARG A 219 21.24 52.05 -19.47
N ARG A 220 20.37 51.94 -18.47
CA ARG A 220 19.31 52.92 -18.19
C ARG A 220 19.61 53.48 -16.81
N ASN A 221 19.70 54.82 -16.78
CA ASN A 221 20.02 55.74 -15.67
C ASN A 221 21.44 55.69 -15.13
#